data_AF-A0A6B3HU21-F1
#
_entry.id   AF-A0A6B3HU21-F1
#
_cell.length_a   1.000
_cell.length_b   1.000
_cell.length_c   1.000
_cell.angle_alpha   90.00
_cell.angle_beta   90.00
_cell.angle_gamma   90.00
#
_symmetry.space_group_name_H-M   'P 1'
#
loop_
_entity.id
_entity.type
_entity.pdbx_description
1 polymer ?
#
loop_
_entity_poly.entity_id
_entity_poly.type
_entity_poly.pdbx_seq_one_letter_code
_entity_poly.pdbx_strand_id
1 'polypeptide(L)'
;VRWLQEEGLNLDVCSGGELTTALDAGMPAERIAFHGNNKTVAEIERAVEAGVGRIVLDSFQEIVRVAHIARSHGVRQRVQIRVTVGVEAHTHE
;
A
#
# COMPACT_ATOMS: atom_id res chain seq x y z
N VAL A 1 -11.22 6.95 -8.79
CA VAL A 1 -11.44 6.75 -7.35
C VAL A 1 -12.91 6.66 -7.00
N ARG A 2 -13.74 7.70 -7.25
CA ARG A 2 -15.18 7.70 -6.92
C ARG A 2 -15.96 6.45 -7.36
N TRP A 3 -15.86 6.04 -8.64
CA TRP A 3 -16.57 4.84 -9.10
C TRP A 3 -16.17 3.57 -8.33
N LEU A 4 -14.87 3.37 -8.06
CA LEU A 4 -14.40 2.21 -7.28
C LEU A 4 -14.99 2.22 -5.86
N GLN A 5 -15.11 3.41 -5.26
CA GLN A 5 -15.73 3.57 -3.95
C GLN A 5 -17.22 3.21 -3.99
N GLU A 6 -17.97 3.77 -4.95
CA GLU A 6 -19.41 3.55 -5.18
C GLU A 6 -19.73 2.07 -5.45
N GLU A 7 -18.88 1.39 -6.22
CA GLU A 7 -19.01 -0.05 -6.53
C GLU A 7 -18.51 -0.98 -5.42
N GLY A 8 -18.06 -0.44 -4.27
CA GLY A 8 -17.61 -1.29 -3.15
C GLY A 8 -16.23 -1.95 -3.34
N LEU A 9 -15.43 -1.50 -4.30
CA LEU A 9 -14.11 -2.06 -4.63
C LEU A 9 -12.97 -1.49 -3.77
N ASN A 10 -11.91 -2.26 -3.56
CA ASN A 10 -10.67 -1.76 -3.00
C ASN A 10 -9.84 -1.02 -4.06
N LEU A 11 -8.81 -0.30 -3.62
CA LEU A 11 -7.91 0.42 -4.52
C LEU A 11 -6.45 0.14 -4.19
N ASP A 12 -5.70 -0.26 -5.20
CA ASP A 12 -4.25 -0.37 -5.12
C ASP A 12 -3.61 0.93 -5.57
N VAL A 13 -2.57 1.36 -4.85
CA VAL A 13 -1.73 2.52 -5.16
C VAL A 13 -0.26 2.11 -5.14
N CYS A 14 0.60 2.82 -5.86
CA CYS A 14 2.01 2.48 -6.07
C CYS A 14 2.98 3.62 -5.72
N SER A 15 2.46 4.83 -5.45
CA SER A 15 3.28 5.98 -5.03
C SER A 15 2.55 6.89 -4.05
N GLY A 16 3.30 7.80 -3.41
CA GLY A 16 2.73 8.83 -2.55
C GLY A 16 1.74 9.77 -3.27
N GLY A 17 1.96 10.04 -4.56
CA GLY A 17 1.03 10.85 -5.36
C GLY A 17 -0.31 10.16 -5.61
N GLU A 18 -0.27 8.86 -5.91
CA GLU A 18 -1.48 8.04 -6.05
C GLU A 18 -2.23 7.89 -4.73
N LEU A 19 -1.50 7.65 -3.63
CA LEU A 19 -2.07 7.61 -2.28
C LEU A 19 -2.75 8.94 -1.93
N THR A 20 -2.09 10.07 -2.20
CA THR A 20 -2.64 11.41 -1.95
C THR A 20 -3.92 11.62 -2.77
N THR A 21 -3.88 11.29 -4.07
CA THR A 21 -5.04 11.40 -4.96
C THR A 21 -6.21 10.52 -4.49
N ALA A 22 -5.94 9.31 -4.00
CA ALA A 22 -6.95 8.41 -3.47
C ALA A 22 -7.62 8.98 -2.20
N LEU A 23 -6.82 9.49 -1.27
CA LEU A 23 -7.29 10.08 -0.02
C LEU A 23 -8.09 11.36 -0.27
N ASP A 24 -7.58 12.25 -1.12
CA ASP A 24 -8.25 13.51 -1.47
C ASP A 24 -9.59 13.28 -2.19
N ALA A 25 -9.70 12.19 -2.94
CA ALA A 25 -10.94 11.77 -3.58
C ALA A 25 -11.90 11.00 -2.64
N GLY A 26 -11.57 10.86 -1.36
CA GLY A 26 -12.45 10.28 -0.34
C GLY A 26 -12.45 8.76 -0.26
N MET A 27 -11.47 8.07 -0.85
CA MET A 27 -11.34 6.62 -0.67
C MET A 27 -11.05 6.30 0.80
N PRO A 28 -11.83 5.41 1.46
CA PRO A 28 -11.52 4.98 2.82
C PRO A 28 -10.15 4.30 2.86
N ALA A 29 -9.24 4.80 3.69
CA ALA A 29 -7.84 4.35 3.70
C ALA A 29 -7.71 2.86 4.01
N GLU A 30 -8.62 2.30 4.82
CA GLU A 30 -8.66 0.88 5.14
C GLU A 30 -8.96 -0.03 3.94
N ARG A 31 -9.45 0.53 2.83
CA ARG A 31 -9.70 -0.12 1.53
C ARG A 31 -8.55 0.08 0.53
N ILE A 32 -7.47 0.73 0.94
CA ILE A 32 -6.28 0.95 0.11
C ILE A 32 -5.22 -0.12 0.40
N ALA A 33 -4.59 -0.65 -0.66
CA ALA A 33 -3.34 -1.40 -0.57
C ALA A 33 -2.19 -0.61 -1.24
N PHE A 34 -1.08 -0.43 -0.52
CA PHE A 34 0.06 0.32 -1.02
C PHE A 34 1.17 -0.63 -1.50
N HIS A 35 1.33 -0.68 -2.82
CA HIS A 35 2.37 -1.37 -3.57
C HIS A 35 3.56 -0.45 -3.86
N GLY A 36 4.63 -1.03 -4.41
CA GLY A 36 5.83 -0.31 -4.82
C GLY A 36 7.08 -1.05 -4.38
N ASN A 37 8.05 -1.17 -5.27
CA ASN A 37 9.31 -1.90 -5.04
C ASN A 37 10.37 -1.08 -4.27
N ASN A 38 10.15 0.22 -4.09
CA ASN A 38 11.09 1.11 -3.41
C ASN A 38 10.40 2.26 -2.69
N LYS A 39 9.46 1.94 -1.78
CA LYS A 39 8.75 2.97 -1.00
C LYS A 39 9.73 3.76 -0.13
N THR A 40 9.61 5.08 -0.19
CA THR A 40 10.36 6.00 0.66
C THR A 40 9.84 5.98 2.10
N VAL A 41 10.65 6.46 3.04
CA VAL A 41 10.23 6.58 4.45
C VAL A 41 8.99 7.47 4.58
N ALA A 42 8.96 8.59 3.87
CA ALA A 42 7.84 9.54 3.89
C ALA A 42 6.54 8.91 3.34
N GLU A 43 6.63 8.11 2.29
CA GLU A 43 5.49 7.36 1.75
C GLU A 43 4.94 6.35 2.77
N ILE A 44 5.83 5.61 3.43
CA ILE A 44 5.43 4.63 4.46
C ILE A 44 4.78 5.33 5.65
N GLU A 45 5.38 6.42 6.14
CA GLU A 45 4.84 7.23 7.25
C GLU A 45 3.44 7.75 6.92
N ARG A 46 3.28 8.37 5.75
CA ARG A 46 1.98 8.86 5.28
C ARG A 46 0.93 7.74 5.21
N ALA A 47 1.30 6.56 4.73
CA ALA A 47 0.39 5.43 4.64
C ALA A 47 -0.04 4.90 6.01
N VAL A 48 0.90 4.81 6.96
CA VAL A 48 0.63 4.40 8.34
C VAL A 48 -0.26 5.43 9.04
N GLU A 49 0.05 6.72 8.93
CA GLU A 49 -0.73 7.82 9.49
C GLU A 49 -2.16 7.87 8.96
N ALA A 50 -2.33 7.67 7.64
CA ALA A 50 -3.63 7.66 7.00
C ALA A 50 -4.47 6.43 7.37
N GLY A 51 -3.87 5.39 7.95
CA GLY A 51 -4.55 4.13 8.27
C GLY A 51 -4.75 3.22 7.06
N VAL A 52 -3.80 3.21 6.11
CA VAL A 52 -3.86 2.37 4.92
C VAL A 52 -4.08 0.89 5.27
N GLY A 53 -5.02 0.25 4.59
CA GLY A 53 -5.49 -1.10 4.88
C GLY A 53 -4.41 -2.18 4.83
N ARG A 54 -3.53 -2.13 3.82
CA ARG A 54 -2.37 -3.02 3.66
C ARG A 54 -1.17 -2.29 3.05
N ILE A 55 0.03 -2.55 3.57
CA ILE A 55 1.27 -2.26 2.85
C ILE A 55 1.80 -3.58 2.28
N VAL A 56 2.01 -3.64 0.97
CA VAL A 56 2.55 -4.80 0.28
C VAL A 56 4.07 -4.66 0.23
N LEU A 57 4.76 -5.49 1.02
CA LEU A 57 6.19 -5.47 1.24
C LEU A 57 6.94 -6.14 0.09
N ASP A 58 7.97 -5.48 -0.42
CA ASP A 58 8.78 -5.91 -1.57
C ASP A 58 10.25 -6.18 -1.19
N SER A 59 10.71 -5.77 0.01
CA SER A 59 12.09 -6.02 0.45
C SER A 59 12.25 -6.18 1.97
N PHE A 60 13.37 -6.80 2.39
CA PHE A 60 13.76 -6.89 3.80
C PHE A 60 13.97 -5.51 4.45
N GLN A 61 14.52 -4.55 3.70
CA GLN A 61 14.71 -3.19 4.23
C GLN A 61 13.38 -2.49 4.49
N GLU A 62 12.40 -2.72 3.62
CA GLU A 62 11.06 -2.18 3.80
C GLU A 62 10.36 -2.75 5.04
N ILE A 63 10.53 -4.06 5.32
CA ILE A 63 10.02 -4.68 6.57
C ILE A 63 10.50 -3.90 7.79
N VAL A 64 11.80 -3.59 7.86
CA VAL A 64 12.39 -2.87 9.00
C VAL A 64 11.82 -1.46 9.10
N ARG A 65 11.70 -0.73 7.97
CA ARG A 65 11.14 0.63 7.93
C ARG A 65 9.68 0.66 8.39
N VAL A 66 8.84 -0.21 7.82
CA VAL A 66 7.41 -0.30 8.18
C VAL A 66 7.25 -0.67 9.66
N ALA A 67 8.03 -1.63 10.17
CA ALA A 67 7.96 -2.03 11.57
C ALA A 67 8.37 -0.90 12.53
N HIS A 68 9.40 -0.13 12.17
CA HIS A 68 9.85 1.02 12.96
C HIS A 68 8.77 2.11 13.00
N ILE A 69 8.22 2.49 11.84
CA ILE A 69 7.20 3.53 11.72
C ILE A 69 5.89 3.10 12.39
N ALA A 70 5.41 1.89 12.13
CA ALA A 70 4.20 1.39 12.80
C ALA A 70 4.34 1.45 14.34
N ARG A 71 5.53 1.11 14.86
CA ARG A 71 5.83 1.22 16.30
C ARG A 71 5.85 2.66 16.79
N SER A 72 6.46 3.60 16.05
CA SER A 72 6.49 5.02 16.46
C SER A 72 5.09 5.64 16.49
N HIS A 73 4.19 5.20 15.63
CA HIS A 73 2.78 5.63 15.63
C HIS A 73 1.88 4.82 16.58
N GLY A 74 2.43 3.84 17.31
CA GLY A 74 1.65 3.02 18.25
C GLY A 74 0.59 2.13 17.60
N VAL A 75 0.74 1.81 16.31
CA VAL A 75 -0.20 1.00 15.54
C VAL A 75 0.40 -0.34 15.13
N ARG A 76 -0.48 -1.31 14.87
CA ARG A 76 -0.08 -2.57 14.23
C ARG A 76 -0.49 -2.55 12.76
N GLN A 77 0.40 -2.07 11.90
CA GLN A 77 0.16 -2.02 10.46
C GLN A 77 -0.05 -3.43 9.90
N ARG A 78 -1.14 -3.62 9.15
CA ARG A 78 -1.40 -4.87 8.43
C ARG A 78 -0.58 -4.86 7.13
N VAL A 79 0.06 -5.98 6.84
CA VAL A 79 0.96 -6.12 5.69
C VAL A 79 0.65 -7.36 4.88
N GLN A 80 1.12 -7.39 3.64
CA GLN A 80 1.27 -8.57 2.80
C GLN A 80 2.71 -8.63 2.29
N ILE A 81 3.18 -9.81 1.87
CA ILE A 81 4.52 -9.99 1.30
C ILE A 81 4.35 -10.34 -0.18
N ARG A 82 5.03 -9.60 -1.06
CA ARG A 82 5.11 -9.95 -2.47
C ARG A 82 6.05 -11.13 -2.66
N VAL A 83 5.58 -12.17 -3.34
CA VAL A 83 6.36 -13.39 -3.62
C VAL A 83 6.49 -13.59 -5.11
N THR A 84 7.72 -13.76 -5.59
CA THR A 84 8.00 -14.21 -6.96
C THR A 84 8.02 -15.74 -6.97
N VAL A 85 7.04 -16.35 -7.62
CA VAL A 85 6.89 -17.82 -7.67
C VAL A 85 7.52 -18.47 -8.91
N GLY A 86 8.18 -17.69 -9.77
CA GLY A 86 8.80 -18.20 -10.99
C GLY A 86 7.81 -18.64 -12.08
N VAL A 87 6.58 -18.11 -12.04
CA VAL A 87 5.55 -18.35 -13.05
C VAL A 87 5.27 -17.04 -13.79
N GLU A 88 5.41 -17.07 -15.11
CA GLU A 88 5.04 -15.99 -16.01
C GLU A 88 3.91 -16.50 -16.91
N ALA A 89 2.73 -15.91 -16.78
CA ALA A 89 1.56 -16.28 -17.57
C ALA A 89 1.41 -15.34 -18.76
N HIS A 90 1.46 -15.89 -19.97
CA HIS A 90 1.22 -15.18 -21.22
C HIS A 90 -0.01 -15.78 -21.91
N THR A 91 -0.84 -14.94 -22.53
CA THR A 91 -2.04 -15.39 -23.27
C THR A 91 -1.75 -15.56 -24.76
N HIS A 92 -1.14 -14.55 -25.39
CA HIS A 92 -0.83 -14.51 -26.81
C HIS A 92 0.56 -13.88 -27.01
N GLU A 93 1.51 -14.66 -27.52
CA GLU A 93 2.61 -14.13 -28.35
C GLU A 93 2.10 -13.92 -29.79
#